data_AF-A0A1K2HFI5-F1
#
_entry.id   AF-A0A1K2HFI5-F1
#
_cell.length_a   1.000
_cell.length_b   1.000
_cell.length_c   1.000
_cell.angle_alpha   90.00
_cell.angle_beta   90.00
_cell.angle_gamma   90.00
#
_symmetry.space_group_name_H-M   'P 1'
#
loop_
_entity.id
_entity.type
_entity.pdbx_description
1 polymer ?
#
loop_
_entity_poly.entity_id
_entity_poly.type
_entity_poly.pdbx_seq_one_letter_code
_entity_poly.pdbx_strand_id
1 'polypeptide(L)' 'MTRIEKDSLGSRTIHKNTYYGIHTQQAIENFKISGQKISHS' A
#
# COMPACT_ATOMS: atom_id res chain seq x y z
N MET A 1 -15.18 -0.81 2.12
CA MET A 1 -15.20 -1.80 1.02
C MET A 1 -13.79 -1.98 0.48
N THR A 2 -13.37 -3.19 0.16
CA THR A 2 -12.00 -3.53 -0.28
C THR A 2 -11.97 -4.01 -1.72
N ARG A 3 -10.79 -4.01 -2.36
CA ARG A 3 -10.52 -4.61 -3.67
C ARG A 3 -9.35 -5.58 -3.54
N ILE A 4 -9.27 -6.57 -4.41
CA ILE A 4 -8.15 -7.53 -4.45
C ILE A 4 -7.27 -7.17 -5.64
N GLU A 5 -5.97 -7.00 -5.41
CA GLU A 5 -4.96 -6.79 -6.46
C GLU A 5 -3.97 -7.96 -6.45
N LYS A 6 -3.35 -8.25 -7.61
CA LYS A 6 -2.36 -9.31 -7.77
C LYS A 6 -1.10 -8.77 -8.43
N ASP A 7 0.06 -9.20 -7.93
CA ASP A 7 1.38 -8.97 -8.51
C ASP A 7 2.18 -10.29 -8.59
N SER A 8 3.48 -10.21 -8.87
CA SER A 8 4.38 -11.37 -8.94
C SER A 8 4.60 -12.09 -7.60
N LEU A 9 4.27 -11.44 -6.47
CA LEU A 9 4.44 -11.98 -5.12
C LEU A 9 3.15 -12.58 -4.57
N GLY A 10 2.00 -12.27 -5.16
CA GLY A 10 0.72 -12.87 -4.80
C GLY A 10 -0.45 -11.91 -4.94
N SER A 11 -1.49 -12.14 -4.14
CA SER A 11 -2.71 -11.30 -4.14
C SER A 11 -2.87 -10.61 -2.79
N ARG A 12 -3.34 -9.36 -2.78
CA ARG A 12 -3.59 -8.59 -1.55
C ARG A 12 -4.91 -7.83 -1.58
N THR A 13 -5.50 -7.69 -0.40
CA THR A 13 -6.70 -6.89 -0.16
C THR A 13 -6.31 -5.45 0.14
N ILE A 14 -6.72 -4.53 -0.73
CA ILE A 14 -6.47 -3.09 -0.62
C ILE A 14 -7.78 -2.36 -0.32
N HIS A 15 -7.74 -1.35 0.56
CA HIS A 15 -8.92 -0.55 0.84
C HIS A 15 -9.35 0.26 -0.39
N LYS A 16 -10.65 0.30 -0.72
CA LYS A 16 -11.11 1.10 -1.88
C LYS A 16 -10.93 2.60 -1.69
N ASN A 17 -10.77 3.06 -0.45
CA ASN A 17 -10.58 4.47 -0.12
C ASN A 17 -9.12 4.95 -0.24
N THR A 18 -8.20 4.09 -0.72
CA THR A 18 -6.80 4.48 -0.95
C THR A 18 -6.53 4.67 -2.44
N TYR A 19 -5.82 5.74 -2.77
CA TYR A 19 -5.42 6.05 -4.15
C TYR A 19 -4.23 5.20 -4.65
N TYR A 20 -3.54 4.49 -3.74
CA TYR A 20 -2.40 3.64 -4.07
C TYR A 20 -2.78 2.16 -4.16
N GLY A 21 -1.95 1.37 -4.86
CA GLY A 21 -2.12 -0.07 -5.09
C GLY A 21 -1.19 -0.98 -4.28
N ILE A 22 -1.09 -2.24 -4.71
CA ILE A 22 -0.40 -3.34 -4.04
C ILE A 22 1.09 -3.08 -3.78
N HIS A 23 1.82 -2.47 -4.72
CA HIS A 23 3.24 -2.17 -4.54
C HIS A 23 3.48 -1.14 -3.43
N THR A 24 2.68 -0.07 -3.38
CA THR A 24 2.77 0.95 -2.32
C THR A 24 2.36 0.37 -0.97
N GLN A 25 1.30 -0.45 -0.94
CA GLN A 25 0.90 -1.15 0.28
C GLN A 25 2.02 -2.04 0.81
N GLN A 26 2.73 -2.78 -0.05
CA GLN A 26 3.88 -3.59 0.34
C GLN A 26 5.05 -2.75 0.82
N ALA A 27 5.35 -1.63 0.17
CA ALA A 27 6.40 -0.73 0.64
C ALA A 27 6.09 -0.18 2.05
N ILE A 28 4.83 0.20 2.31
CA ILE A 28 4.38 0.63 3.64
C ILE A 28 4.54 -0.47 4.68
N GLU A 29 4.28 -1.73 4.32
CA GLU A 29 4.39 -2.86 5.24
C GLU A 29 5.83 -3.29 5.51
N ASN A 30 6.66 -3.33 4.46
CA ASN A 30 8.04 -3.79 4.51
C ASN A 30 9.00 -2.73 5.06
N PHE A 31 8.71 -1.44 4.84
CA PHE A 31 9.62 -0.32 5.17
C PHE A 31 8.97 0.68 6.13
N LYS A 32 8.56 0.22 7.31
CA LYS A 32 8.07 1.09 8.39
C LYS A 32 9.24 1.77 9.12
N ILE A 33 9.84 2.78 8.49
CA ILE A 33 11.08 3.38 9.00
C ILE A 33 10.82 4.39 10.14
N SER A 34 9.84 5.30 10.01
CA SER A 34 9.63 6.37 11.01
C SER A 34 8.18 6.81 11.24
N GLY A 35 7.21 6.21 10.55
CA GLY A 35 5.79 6.62 10.65
C GLY A 35 5.46 8.00 10.05
N GLN A 36 6.46 8.76 9.60
CA GLN A 36 6.26 10.05 8.94
C GLN A 36 5.91 9.85 7.46
N LYS A 37 4.85 10.51 7.00
CA LYS A 37 4.52 10.59 5.57
C LYS A 37 5.34 11.71 4.95
N ILE A 38 5.87 11.49 3.75
CA ILE A 38 6.45 12.55 2.93
C ILE A 38 5.28 13.46 2.51
N SER A 39 5.04 14.52 3.27
CA SER A 39 4.15 15.62 2.88
C SER A 39 5.03 16.68 2.24
N HIS A 40 4.85 16.95 0.95
CA HIS A 40 5.40 18.17 0.38
C HIS A 40 4.54 19.33 0.90
N SER A 41 5.13 20.20 1.72
CA SER A 41 4.52 21.45 2.19
C SER A 41 4.36 22.45 1.07
#